data_AF-A0A327M093-F1
#
_entry.id   AF-A0A327M093-F1
#
_cell.length_a   1.000
_cell.length_b   1.000
_cell.length_c   1.000
_cell.angle_alpha   90.00
_cell.angle_beta   90.00
_cell.angle_gamma   90.00
#
_symmetry.space_group_name_H-M   'P 1'
#
loop_
_entity.id
_entity.type
_entity.pdbx_description
1 polymer ?
#
loop_
_entity_poly.entity_id
_entity_poly.type
_entity_poly.pdbx_seq_one_letter_code
_entity_poly.pdbx_strand_id
1 'polypeptide(L)' 'MTPILVYGFPSGSSMGLIAALEWLGKPYRLCRVDMFGEMHDPAYAKLNPRIETPAFITDQGDVLTETMAIA' A
#
# COMPACT_ATOMS: atom_id res chain seq x y z
N MET A 1 0.17 12.98 9.10
CA MET A 1 -1.00 12.66 8.24
C MET A 1 -1.59 11.32 8.67
N THR A 2 -2.80 10.95 8.28
CA THR A 2 -3.29 9.57 8.52
C THR A 2 -2.54 8.61 7.58
N PRO A 3 -1.87 7.55 8.07
CA PRO A 3 -1.16 6.60 7.21
C PRO A 3 -2.06 5.98 6.15
N ILE A 4 -1.51 5.67 4.98
CA ILE A 4 -2.27 5.13 3.85
C ILE A 4 -1.62 3.82 3.38
N LEU A 5 -2.39 2.74 3.39
CA LEU A 5 -2.01 1.49 2.73
C LEU A 5 -2.58 1.49 1.30
N VAL A 6 -1.69 1.53 0.32
CA VAL A 6 -2.00 1.30 -1.09
C VAL A 6 -1.93 -0.19 -1.37
N TYR A 7 -3.06 -0.80 -1.73
CA TYR A 7 -3.19 -2.24 -1.93
C TYR A 7 -3.76 -2.57 -3.31
N GLY A 8 -3.23 -3.65 -3.91
CA GLY A 8 -3.62 -4.08 -5.26
C GLY A 8 -4.91 -4.87 -5.31
N PHE A 9 -5.71 -4.66 -6.36
CA PHE A 9 -6.86 -5.47 -6.73
C PHE A 9 -6.80 -5.83 -8.24
N PRO A 10 -7.20 -7.05 -8.66
CA PRO A 10 -7.75 -8.15 -7.84
C PRO A 10 -6.70 -9.12 -7.29
N SER A 11 -5.46 -9.09 -7.77
CA SER A 11 -4.43 -10.11 -7.48
C SER A 11 -3.37 -9.67 -6.48
N GLY A 12 -3.68 -8.70 -5.61
CA GLY A 12 -2.72 -8.10 -4.68
C GLY A 12 -2.43 -9.00 -3.48
N SER A 13 -1.15 -9.10 -3.10
CA SER A 13 -0.69 -9.83 -1.90
C SER A 13 -0.91 -9.06 -0.59
N SER A 14 -1.42 -7.83 -0.67
CA SER A 14 -1.44 -6.87 0.43
C SER A 14 -2.58 -7.06 1.45
N MET A 15 -3.53 -7.99 1.21
CA MET A 15 -4.66 -8.22 2.12
C MET A 15 -4.24 -8.64 3.53
N GLY A 16 -3.12 -9.35 3.68
CA GLY A 16 -2.59 -9.71 5.01
C GLY A 16 -2.23 -8.49 5.86
N LEU A 17 -1.77 -7.39 5.24
CA LEU A 17 -1.45 -6.15 5.94
C LEU A 17 -2.70 -5.43 6.43
N ILE A 18 -3.82 -5.53 5.70
CA ILE A 18 -5.10 -4.98 6.18
C ILE A 18 -5.47 -5.63 7.51
N ALA A 19 -5.44 -6.97 7.58
CA ALA A 19 -5.72 -7.68 8.83
C ALA A 19 -4.75 -7.31 9.97
N ALA A 20 -3.45 -7.17 9.67
CA ALA A 20 -2.46 -6.74 10.65
C ALA A 20 -2.73 -5.31 11.18
N LEU A 21 -3.04 -4.36 10.30
CA LEU A 21 -3.34 -2.97 10.66
C LEU A 21 -4.65 -2.85 11.45
N GLU A 22 -5.69 -3.61 11.06
CA GLU A 22 -6.94 -3.69 11.83
C GLU A 22 -6.69 -4.21 13.24
N TRP A 23 -5.84 -5.24 13.40
CA TRP A 23 -5.50 -5.77 14.72
C TRP A 23 -4.73 -4.75 15.57
N LEU A 24 -3.85 -3.94 14.98
CA LEU A 24 -3.17 -2.85 15.69
C LEU A 24 -4.14 -1.77 16.20
N GLY A 25 -5.35 -1.68 15.66
CA GLY A 25 -6.40 -0.74 16.10
C GLY A 25 -6.02 0.73 15.92
N LYS A 26 -5.02 1.03 15.08
CA LYS A 26 -4.56 2.39 14.80
C LYS A 26 -5.30 2.96 13.59
N PRO A 27 -5.58 4.28 13.56
CA PRO A 27 -6.19 4.91 12.39
C PRO A 27 -5.29 4.81 11.16
N TYR A 28 -5.82 4.32 10.05
CA TYR A 28 -5.18 4.33 8.74
C TYR A 28 -6.24 4.45 7.64
N ARG A 29 -5.82 4.70 6.41
CA ARG A 29 -6.68 4.75 5.23
C ARG A 29 -6.28 3.67 4.25
N LEU A 30 -7.27 3.16 3.54
CA LEU A 30 -7.09 2.24 2.43
C LEU A 30 -7.16 2.99 1.11
N CYS A 31 -6.23 2.70 0.21
CA CYS A 31 -6.25 3.14 -1.17
C CYS A 31 -6.13 1.90 -2.07
N ARG A 32 -7.21 1.56 -2.77
CA ARG A 32 -7.21 0.48 -3.74
C ARG A 32 -6.56 0.97 -5.03
N VAL A 33 -5.69 0.16 -5.61
CA VAL A 33 -5.17 0.37 -6.97
C VAL A 33 -5.55 -0.80 -7.87
N ASP A 34 -6.00 -0.49 -9.09
CA ASP A 34 -6.18 -1.48 -10.17
C ASP A 34 -4.81 -1.93 -10.69
N MET A 35 -4.53 -3.23 -10.54
CA MET A 35 -3.25 -3.81 -10.91
C MET A 35 -3.02 -3.88 -12.41
N PHE A 36 -4.08 -3.88 -13.23
CA PHE A 36 -3.96 -3.99 -14.68
C PHE A 36 -3.98 -2.63 -15.40
N GLY A 37 -4.39 -1.57 -14.70
CA GLY A 37 -4.47 -0.21 -15.23
C GLY A 37 -3.62 0.78 -14.43
N GLU A 38 -4.13 1.18 -13.26
CA GLU A 38 -3.59 2.27 -12.46
C GLU A 38 -2.14 2.06 -11.99
N MET A 39 -1.71 0.81 -11.74
CA MET A 39 -0.32 0.52 -11.35
C MET A 39 0.71 0.85 -12.45
N HIS A 40 0.30 0.85 -13.72
CA HIS A 40 1.15 1.22 -14.84
C HIS A 40 1.18 2.74 -15.10
N ASP A 41 0.38 3.53 -14.38
CA ASP A 41 0.46 4.99 -14.45
C ASP A 41 1.82 5.46 -13.91
N PRO A 42 2.53 6.37 -14.61
CA PRO A 42 3.80 6.93 -14.14
C PRO A 42 3.74 7.55 -12.73
N ALA A 43 2.57 7.96 -12.26
CA ALA A 43 2.36 8.42 -10.90
C ALA A 43 2.54 7.31 -9.86
N TYR A 44 2.17 6.07 -10.15
CA TYR A 44 2.33 4.94 -9.23
C TYR A 44 3.81 4.60 -9.00
N ALA A 45 4.64 4.69 -10.05
CA ALA A 45 6.08 4.45 -9.96
C ALA A 45 6.80 5.42 -8.98
N LYS A 46 6.19 6.56 -8.64
CA LYS A 46 6.69 7.47 -7.60
C LYS A 46 6.50 6.92 -6.18
N LEU A 47 5.53 6.02 -5.98
CA LEU A 47 5.30 5.33 -4.72
C LEU A 47 6.13 4.06 -4.64
N ASN A 48 6.06 3.21 -5.67
CA ASN A 48 6.89 2.01 -5.77
C ASN A 48 7.46 1.87 -7.19
N PRO A 49 8.76 2.16 -7.39
CA PRO A 49 9.42 2.02 -8.69
C PRO A 49 9.41 0.59 -9.25
N ARG A 50 9.18 -0.42 -8.40
CA ARG A 50 9.04 -1.82 -8.82
C ARG A 50 7.68 -2.13 -9.47
N ILE A 51 6.73 -1.20 -9.39
CA ILE A 51 5.36 -1.38 -9.89
C ILE A 51 4.73 -2.64 -9.25
N GLU A 52 4.86 -2.72 -7.93
CA GLU A 52 4.35 -3.80 -7.10
C GLU A 52 3.55 -3.22 -5.93
N THR A 53 2.54 -3.94 -5.46
CA THR A 53 1.87 -3.65 -4.19
C THR A 53 2.42 -4.57 -3.11
N PRO A 54 2.46 -4.16 -1.83
CA PRO A 54 1.92 -2.93 -1.25
C PRO A 54 2.86 -1.70 -1.35
N ALA A 55 2.29 -0.52 -1.13
CA ALA A 55 3.02 0.67 -0.69
C ALA A 55 2.31 1.29 0.52
N PHE A 56 3.04 1.54 1.61
CA PHE A 56 2.51 2.11 2.85
C PHE A 56 3.11 3.49 3.08
N ILE A 57 2.26 4.51 3.02
CA ILE A 57 2.63 5.90 3.27
C ILE A 57 2.44 6.17 4.76
N THR A 58 3.53 6.47 5.46
CA THR A 58 3.52 6.73 6.90
C THR A 58 2.88 8.08 7.22
N ASP A 59 2.70 8.37 8.52
CA ASP A 59 2.21 9.68 8.97
C ASP A 59 3.19 10.83 8.70
N GLN A 60 4.49 10.52 8.54
CA GLN A 60 5.56 11.44 8.14
C GLN A 60 5.66 11.63 6.62
N GLY A 61 4.97 10.80 5.83
CA GLY A 61 4.99 10.86 4.37
C GLY A 61 6.03 9.95 3.71
N ASP A 62 6.83 9.22 4.50
CA ASP A 62 7.74 8.19 3.99
C ASP A 62 6.96 7.02 3.38
N VAL A 63 7.50 6.41 2.32
CA VAL A 63 6.91 5.25 1.66
C VAL A 63 7.69 3.99 2.02
N LEU A 64 6.99 3.02 2.62
CA LEU A 64 7.50 1.67 2.85
C LEU A 64 6.90 0.72 1.80
N THR A 65 7.75 -0.11 1.22
CA THR A 65 7.36 -1.18 0.28
C THR A 65 7.77 -2.53 0.86
N GLU A 66 7.39 -3.63 0.20
CA GLU A 66 7.59 -5.00 0.67
C GLU A 66 6.72 -5.37 1.87
N THR A 67 5.90 -6.42 1.73
CA THR A 67 4.96 -6.86 2.76
C THR A 67 5.65 -7.13 4.10
N MET A 68 6.83 -7.76 4.10
CA MET A 68 7.56 -8.11 5.33
C MET A 68 8.23 -6.92 6.03
N ALA A 69 8.46 -5.80 5.33
CA ALA A 69 9.01 -4.60 5.94
C ALA A 69 7.93 -3.73 6.60
N ILE A 70 6.67 -3.88 6.17
CA ILE A 70 5.52 -3.15 6.70
C ILE A 70 4.88 -3.89 7.89
N ALA A 71 4.89 -5.23 7.87
CA ALA A 71 4.26 -6.09 8.88
C ALA A 71 4.94 -6.07 10.25
#